data_AF-A0A031LJ17-F1
#
_entry.id   AF-A0A031LJ17-F1
#
_cell.length_a   1.000
_cell.length_b   1.000
_cell.length_c   1.000
_cell.angle_alpha   90.00
_cell.angle_beta   90.00
_cell.angle_gamma   90.00
#
_symmetry.space_group_name_H-M   'P 1'
#
loop_
_entity.id
_entity.type
_entity.pdbx_description
1 polymer ?
#
loop_
_entity_poly.entity_id
_entity_poly.type
_entity_poly.pdbx_seq_one_letter_code
_entity_poly.pdbx_strand_id
1 'polypeptide(L)' 'MEARYSYSVTWSAQDGEFVGLCAEFPSLSWLDPDPDKARSGIERLVFDVLQDMSSTGEAIP' A
#
# COMPACT_ATOMS: atom_id res chain seq x y z
N MET A 1 -13.40 -5.27 15.42
CA MET A 1 -13.25 -5.87 14.08
C MET A 1 -11.79 -5.72 13.74
N GLU A 2 -11.07 -6.82 13.52
CA GLU A 2 -9.66 -6.76 13.15
C GLU A 2 -9.58 -6.42 11.65
N ALA A 3 -9.33 -5.15 11.31
CA ALA A 3 -9.02 -4.78 9.94
C ALA A 3 -7.69 -5.44 9.56
N ARG A 4 -7.76 -6.53 8.80
CA ARG A 4 -6.60 -7.30 8.34
C ARG A 4 -6.22 -6.80 6.95
N TYR A 5 -5.35 -5.80 6.91
CA TYR A 5 -4.80 -5.30 5.66
C TYR A 5 -3.87 -6.35 5.06
N SER A 6 -4.19 -6.80 3.85
CA SER A 6 -3.36 -7.73 3.10
C SER A 6 -2.44 -6.96 2.17
N TYR A 7 -1.14 -7.05 2.42
CA TYR A 7 -0.09 -6.46 1.59
C TYR A 7 0.56 -7.53 0.74
N SER A 8 0.75 -7.25 -0.54
CA SER A 8 1.47 -8.13 -1.46
C SER A 8 2.52 -7.32 -2.22
N VAL A 9 3.66 -7.95 -2.49
CA VAL A 9 4.73 -7.35 -3.30
C VAL A 9 4.97 -8.28 -4.48
N THR A 10 4.91 -7.72 -5.69
CA THR A 10 5.15 -8.46 -6.94
C THR A 10 6.19 -7.75 -7.78
N TRP A 11 6.98 -8.50 -8.54
CA TRP A 11 7.89 -7.90 -9.51
C TRP A 11 7.12 -7.48 -10.77
N SER A 12 7.28 -6.21 -11.19
CA SER A 12 6.81 -5.72 -12.49
C SER A 12 7.97 -5.74 -13.46
N ALA A 13 7.92 -6.64 -14.44
CA ALA A 13 8.88 -6.65 -15.53
C ALA A 13 8.69 -5.47 -16.52
N GLN A 14 7.54 -4.79 -16.47
CA GLN A 14 7.26 -3.63 -17.32
C GLN A 14 7.99 -2.39 -16.83
N ASP A 15 8.03 -2.20 -15.51
CA ASP A 15 8.71 -1.08 -14.85
C ASP A 15 10.15 -1.45 -14.45
N GLY A 16 10.44 -2.75 -14.31
CA GLY A 16 11.74 -3.24 -13.81
C GLY A 16 11.90 -3.04 -12.31
N GLU A 17 10.79 -3.01 -11.57
CA GLU A 17 10.72 -2.66 -10.15
C GLU A 17 9.72 -3.56 -9.40
N PHE A 18 9.81 -3.59 -8.08
CA PHE A 18 8.84 -4.27 -7.22
C PHE A 18 7.65 -3.35 -6.95
N VAL A 19 6.44 -3.87 -7.14
CA VAL A 19 5.18 -3.20 -6.89
C VAL A 19 4.57 -3.75 -5.61
N GLY A 20 4.50 -2.91 -4.58
CA GLY A 20 3.71 -3.13 -3.37
C GLY A 20 2.25 -2.74 -3.59
N LEU A 21 1.33 -3.62 -3.20
CA LEU A 21 -0.11 -3.46 -3.34
C LEU A 21 -0.81 -3.78 -2.02
N CYS A 22 -1.92 -3.09 -1.74
CA CYS A 22 -2.81 -3.39 -0.63
C CYS A 22 -4.17 -3.86 -1.16
N ALA A 23 -4.66 -5.01 -0.71
CA ALA A 23 -5.92 -5.57 -1.22
C ALA A 23 -7.14 -4.67 -0.93
N GLU A 24 -7.14 -3.99 0.21
CA GLU A 24 -8.22 -3.06 0.62
C GLU A 24 -8.14 -1.72 -0.13
N PHE A 25 -6.95 -1.39 -0.66
CA PHE A 25 -6.71 -0.16 -1.39
C PHE A 25 -6.11 -0.48 -2.76
N PRO A 26 -6.90 -1.01 -3.71
CA PRO A 26 -6.42 -1.37 -5.05
C PRO A 26 -5.94 -0.16 -5.87
N SER A 27 -6.29 1.06 -5.44
CA SER A 27 -5.78 2.32 -6.00
C SER A 27 -4.39 2.69 -5.49
N LEU A 28 -3.97 2.13 -4.35
CA LEU A 28 -2.66 2.39 -3.76
C LEU A 28 -1.66 1.34 -4.24
N SER A 29 -0.60 1.82 -4.86
CA SER A 29 0.55 1.04 -5.26
C SER A 29 1.83 1.80 -4.97
N TRP A 30 2.90 1.07 -4.71
CA TRP A 30 4.23 1.64 -4.53
C TRP A 30 5.23 0.88 -5.38
N LEU A 31 5.96 1.57 -6.26
CA LEU A 31 7.03 0.99 -7.06
C LEU A 31 8.39 1.32 -6.45
N ASP A 32 9.23 0.31 -6.27
CA ASP A 32 10.61 0.50 -5.84
C ASP A 32 11.52 -0.61 -6.38
N PRO A 33 12.76 -0.32 -6.80
CA PRO A 33 13.71 -1.34 -7.23
C PRO A 33 14.09 -2.32 -6.10
N ASP A 34 13.94 -1.93 -4.83
CA ASP A 34 14.18 -2.80 -3.68
C ASP A 34 12.85 -3.39 -3.14
N PRO A 35 12.73 -4.72 -2.96
CA PRO A 35 11.50 -5.35 -2.48
C PRO A 35 11.13 -4.92 -1.04
N ASP A 36 12.11 -4.73 -0.18
CA ASP A 36 11.90 -4.23 1.20
C ASP A 36 11.38 -2.79 1.21
N LYS A 37 11.85 -1.95 0.28
CA LYS A 37 11.35 -0.58 0.14
C LYS A 37 9.98 -0.55 -0.50
N ALA A 38 9.69 -1.41 -1.48
CA ALA A 38 8.36 -1.54 -2.06
C ALA A 38 7.33 -1.89 -0.98
N ARG A 39 7.67 -2.83 -0.09
CA ARG A 39 6.85 -3.17 1.07
C ARG A 39 6.70 -2.00 2.06
N SER A 40 7.81 -1.42 2.49
CA SER A 40 7.78 -0.34 3.48
C SER A 40 7.06 0.91 2.93
N GLY A 41 7.18 1.16 1.63
CA GLY A 41 6.52 2.23 0.90
C GLY A 41 5.01 2.05 0.88
N ILE A 42 4.51 0.87 0.51
CA ILE A 42 3.05 0.61 0.52
C ILE A 42 2.47 0.63 1.94
N GLU A 43 3.18 0.11 2.94
CA GLU A 43 2.75 0.19 4.35
C GLU A 43 2.63 1.64 4.82
N ARG A 44 3.60 2.49 4.46
CA ARG A 44 3.57 3.92 4.80
C ARG A 44 2.50 4.69 4.05
N LEU A 45 2.29 4.39 2.76
CA LEU A 45 1.26 5.02 1.95
C LEU A 45 -0.13 4.71 2.50
N VAL A 46 -0.40 3.46 2.87
CA VAL A 46 -1.65 3.08 3.54
C VAL A 46 -1.80 3.81 4.87
N PHE A 47 -0.75 3.92 5.66
CA PHE A 47 -0.80 4.66 6.93
C PHE A 47 -1.17 6.15 6.72
N ASP A 48 -0.57 6.81 5.73
CA ASP A 48 -0.84 8.21 5.39
C ASP A 48 -2.30 8.40 4.98
N VAL A 49 -2.81 7.52 4.12
CA VAL A 49 -4.22 7.52 3.70
C VAL A 49 -5.17 7.25 4.87
N LEU A 50 -4.82 6.32 5.78
CA LEU A 50 -5.63 6.09 6.98
C LEU A 50 -5.66 7.32 7.90
N GLN A 51 -4.54 8.05 8.02
CA GLN A 51 -4.52 9.30 8.78
C GLN A 51 -5.37 10.38 8.11
N ASP A 52 -5.27 10.51 6.79
CA ASP A 52 -6.07 11.46 6.02
C ASP A 52 -7.57 11.14 6.15
N MET A 53 -7.97 9.88 5.92
CA MET A 53 -9.35 9.40 6.11
C MET A 53 -9.85 9.62 7.54
N SER A 54 -9.00 9.38 8.55
CA SER A 54 -9.35 9.67 9.94
C SER A 54 -9.55 11.17 10.20
N SER A 55 -8.88 12.04 9.45
CA SER A 55 -9.02 13.50 9.55
C SER A 55 -10.20 14.02 8.74
N THR A 56 -10.52 13.43 7.59
CA THR A 56 -11.69 13.77 6.76
C THR A 56 -12.98 13.17 7.31
N GLY A 57 -12.88 12.15 8.18
CA GLY A 57 -14.02 11.42 8.72
C GLY A 57 -14.56 10.35 7.76
N GLU A 58 -13.76 9.91 6.80
CA GLU A 58 -14.09 8.82 5.89
C GLU A 58 -14.16 7.48 6.61
N ALA A 59 -15.01 6.59 6.10
CA ALA A 59 -15.14 5.25 6.63
C ALA A 59 -13.90 4.43 6.24
N ILE A 60 -13.07 4.13 7.24
CA ILE A 60 -11.94 3.22 7.08
C ILE A 60 -12.50 1.80 6.85
N PRO A 61 -12.11 1.11 5.76
CA PRO A 61 -12.54 -0.24 5.45
C PRO A 61 -12.12 -1.28 6.51
#